data_AF-A0A6V8LCB3-F1
#
_entry.id   AF-A0A6V8LCB3-F1
#
_cell.length_a   1.000
_cell.length_b   1.000
_cell.length_c   1.000
_cell.angle_alpha   90.00
_cell.angle_beta   90.00
_cell.angle_gamma   90.00
#
_symmetry.space_group_name_H-M   'P 1'
#
loop_
_entity.id
_entity.type
_entity.pdbx_description
1 polymer ?
#
loop_
_entity_poly.entity_id
_entity_poly.type
_entity_poly.pdbx_seq_one_letter_code
_entity_poly.pdbx_strand_id
1 'polypeptide(L)'
;MVHGHGIGQRRGHRLRHLDLAGIGIATRAQSTSNFYALVLTPNSVQIRKGATTTLASASFSTVTGTRYTLSLSATGSSLVGSVNGTQVVSTSDSSYGTGRAGLVANYAAGSFDDVLVTDTAGPSPTTSSPSASPSVSPSTPTSPTPTPTTSPQPPGGIVGWATQGGGTTGGAGGATVTVSTFADFRTQAQAAGTRTILVNGMLSGSGTVEITANKTIRGVGASSGFTGTTLNIEDMQPANVIIQNLNIRGVPGTDAIQIENATHIWIDHNTLSSTIEADVDFYDGMIDITHAGDYITVSWNVIRDHWKTSLVGHSDGNAGEDVGHLRVTYHHNWFDRTFERSPRVRFGETVHVFNNYYTNVNNNTSSYAIASTMNAGVLVEANVFENVQQACWSASGYADSAPGRLVARNNSLTNSGPCEVNGTVAAIPYGYTAGNVATVKSSVTAGAGAGKL
;
A
#
# COMPACT_ATOMS: atom_id res chain seq x y z
N MET A 1 19.97 8.79 29.91
CA MET A 1 21.37 8.77 29.44
C MET A 1 21.47 7.75 28.32
N VAL A 2 21.47 8.19 27.06
CA VAL A 2 22.02 7.53 25.85
C VAL A 2 22.10 8.68 24.82
N HIS A 3 23.27 9.31 24.65
CA HIS A 3 24.27 9.08 23.61
C HIS A 3 23.73 9.19 22.16
N GLY A 4 24.13 10.26 21.47
CA GLY A 4 23.86 10.47 20.06
C GLY A 4 25.03 10.09 19.16
N HIS A 5 24.82 10.21 17.86
CA HIS A 5 25.77 10.78 16.91
C HIS A 5 24.97 11.37 15.74
N GLY A 6 25.32 12.59 15.34
CA GLY A 6 24.79 13.24 14.14
C GLY A 6 25.75 13.14 12.97
N ILE A 7 25.24 13.39 11.77
CA ILE A 7 25.98 13.93 10.62
C ILE A 7 25.02 14.90 9.91
N GLY A 8 25.52 16.05 9.45
CA GLY A 8 24.72 17.13 8.89
C GLY A 8 25.15 17.61 7.50
N GLN A 9 24.43 18.65 7.08
CA GLN A 9 24.69 19.62 5.98
C GLN A 9 24.42 19.16 4.54
N ARG A 10 23.95 19.99 3.58
CA ARG A 10 23.49 21.41 3.52
C ARG A 10 22.84 21.67 2.13
N ARG A 11 22.10 22.80 2.07
CA ARG A 11 21.62 23.62 0.90
C ARG A 11 20.26 23.22 0.32
N GLY A 12 19.26 24.08 0.16
CA GLY A 12 19.09 25.49 0.52
C GLY A 12 18.03 26.14 -0.36
N HIS A 13 16.84 26.47 0.15
CA HIS A 13 15.92 27.42 -0.47
C HIS A 13 15.13 28.19 0.61
N ARG A 14 14.93 29.49 0.36
CA ARG A 14 14.28 30.50 1.22
C ARG A 14 13.06 29.97 1.99
N LEU A 15 13.14 29.94 3.31
CA LEU A 15 11.97 29.83 4.17
C LEU A 15 11.34 31.22 4.31
N ARG A 16 10.19 31.46 3.66
CA ARG A 16 9.24 32.45 4.15
C ARG A 16 8.86 32.06 5.58
N HIS A 17 8.86 33.03 6.48
CA HIS A 17 8.31 32.88 7.83
C HIS A 17 6.84 32.42 7.69
N LEU A 18 6.52 31.19 8.09
CA LEU A 18 5.16 30.66 8.02
C LEU A 18 4.61 30.58 9.44
N ASP A 19 3.70 31.51 9.77
CA ASP A 19 2.85 31.45 10.97
C ASP A 19 1.94 30.19 11.02
N LEU A 20 2.04 29.32 10.01
CA LEU A 20 1.39 28.03 9.89
C LEU A 20 2.17 26.88 10.54
N ALA A 21 3.44 27.10 10.92
CA ALA A 21 4.26 26.09 11.56
C ALA A 21 3.74 25.75 12.97
N GLY A 22 3.35 24.51 13.21
CA GLY A 22 2.85 24.09 14.52
C GLY A 22 2.60 22.60 14.67
N ILE A 23 2.61 22.15 15.93
CA ILE A 23 2.47 20.75 16.36
C ILE A 23 1.32 20.68 17.35
N GLY A 24 0.47 19.66 17.26
CA GLY A 24 -0.75 19.62 18.04
C GLY A 24 -1.47 18.29 18.06
N ILE A 25 -2.65 18.30 18.67
CA ILE A 25 -3.57 17.17 18.76
C ILE A 25 -4.93 17.56 18.20
N ALA A 26 -5.65 16.61 17.62
CA ALA A 26 -6.97 16.81 17.03
C ALA A 26 -8.02 15.91 17.67
N THR A 27 -9.26 16.38 17.68
CA THR A 27 -10.45 15.63 18.11
C THR A 27 -11.62 15.90 17.18
N ARG A 28 -12.62 15.02 17.21
CA ARG A 28 -13.82 15.06 16.35
C ARG A 28 -13.51 15.24 14.87
N ALA A 29 -12.45 14.59 14.40
CA ALA A 29 -12.04 14.63 13.00
C ALA A 29 -12.98 13.78 12.13
N GLN A 30 -13.65 14.45 11.19
CA GLN A 30 -14.52 13.85 10.18
C GLN A 30 -13.78 13.66 8.85
N SER A 31 -12.90 14.59 8.48
CA SER A 31 -12.00 14.51 7.32
C SER A 31 -10.67 15.20 7.61
N THR A 32 -9.74 15.21 6.64
CA THR A 32 -8.46 15.94 6.72
C THR A 32 -8.61 17.47 6.69
N SER A 33 -9.83 17.99 6.47
CA SER A 33 -10.13 19.42 6.53
C SER A 33 -11.15 19.78 7.60
N ASN A 34 -11.86 18.79 8.14
CA ASN A 34 -12.95 18.97 9.12
C ASN A 34 -12.60 18.28 10.44
N PHE A 35 -12.03 19.04 11.37
CA PHE A 35 -11.67 18.58 12.71
C PHE A 35 -11.52 19.77 13.66
N TYR A 36 -11.45 19.53 14.97
CA TYR A 36 -10.91 20.50 15.92
C TYR A 36 -9.50 20.13 16.33
N ALA A 37 -8.61 21.09 16.48
CA ALA A 37 -7.24 20.83 16.93
C ALA A 37 -6.76 21.85 17.96
N LEU A 38 -5.88 21.41 18.85
CA LEU A 38 -5.08 22.25 19.74
C LEU A 38 -3.65 22.24 19.21
N VAL A 39 -3.16 23.37 18.72
CA VAL A 39 -1.87 23.50 18.03
C VAL A 39 -0.96 24.45 18.81
N LEU A 40 0.23 23.96 19.16
CA LEU A 40 1.36 24.78 19.60
C LEU A 40 2.08 25.35 18.38
N THR A 41 2.30 26.66 18.38
CA THR A 41 3.19 27.35 17.45
C THR A 41 4.40 27.91 18.22
N PRO A 42 5.39 28.55 17.57
CA PRO A 42 6.51 29.18 18.28
C PRO A 42 6.07 30.14 19.41
N ASN A 43 4.96 30.86 19.22
CA ASN A 43 4.56 31.97 20.08
C ASN A 43 3.11 31.88 20.62
N SER A 44 2.36 30.82 20.32
CA SER A 44 0.97 30.70 20.77
C SER A 44 0.49 29.25 20.91
N VAL A 45 -0.63 29.09 21.64
CA VAL A 45 -1.48 27.89 21.63
C VAL A 45 -2.81 28.26 20.99
N GLN A 46 -3.26 27.47 20.01
CA GLN A 46 -4.45 27.77 19.21
C GLN A 46 -5.44 26.60 19.20
N ILE A 47 -6.73 26.87 19.40
CA ILE A 47 -7.79 25.96 19.01
C ILE A 47 -8.17 26.28 17.56
N ARG A 48 -8.07 25.31 16.66
CA ARG A 48 -8.38 25.45 15.23
C ARG A 48 -9.56 24.58 14.80
N LYS A 49 -10.28 25.03 13.78
CA LYS A 49 -11.21 24.26 12.96
C LYS A 49 -10.56 23.97 11.62
N GLY A 50 -10.28 22.70 11.34
CA GLY A 50 -9.45 22.30 10.20
C GLY A 50 -8.01 22.81 10.33
N ALA A 51 -7.27 22.82 9.22
CA ALA A 51 -5.83 23.13 9.22
C ALA A 51 -5.52 24.62 9.47
N THR A 52 -6.41 25.53 9.05
CA THR A 52 -6.09 26.97 8.89
C THR A 52 -6.98 27.92 9.68
N THR A 53 -8.18 27.52 10.11
CA THR A 53 -9.09 28.44 10.81
C THR A 53 -8.87 28.41 12.32
N THR A 54 -8.30 29.48 12.89
CA THR A 54 -8.16 29.61 14.35
C THR A 54 -9.47 30.10 14.99
N LEU A 55 -10.01 29.32 15.92
CA LEU A 55 -11.22 29.65 16.69
C LEU A 55 -10.89 30.43 17.98
N ALA A 56 -9.75 30.15 18.60
CA ALA A 56 -9.24 30.87 19.76
C ALA A 56 -7.72 30.71 19.87
N SER A 57 -7.05 31.67 20.50
CA SER A 57 -5.59 31.69 20.66
C SER A 57 -5.19 32.30 22.00
N ALA A 58 -4.08 31.83 22.58
CA ALA A 58 -3.44 32.42 23.75
C ALA A 58 -1.91 32.49 23.53
N SER A 59 -1.26 33.50 24.12
CA SER A 59 0.21 33.65 24.05
C SER A 59 0.91 32.51 24.81
N PHE A 60 1.88 31.87 24.18
CA PHE A 60 2.66 30.79 24.79
C PHE A 60 3.99 30.62 24.05
N SER A 61 5.12 30.67 24.74
CA SER A 61 6.43 30.51 24.11
C SER A 61 6.87 29.05 24.13
N THR A 62 7.11 28.47 22.95
CA THR A 62 7.70 27.13 22.84
C THR A 62 9.22 27.21 22.69
N VAL A 63 9.91 26.20 23.21
CA VAL A 63 11.36 26.04 23.09
C VAL A 63 11.63 24.73 22.36
N THR A 64 12.36 24.80 21.25
CA THR A 64 12.74 23.62 20.45
C THR A 64 13.48 22.60 21.30
N GLY A 65 13.07 21.32 21.19
CA GLY A 65 13.63 20.21 21.97
C GLY A 65 13.01 20.02 23.36
N THR A 66 12.13 20.92 23.80
CA THR A 66 11.37 20.76 25.06
C THR A 66 10.13 19.91 24.85
N ARG A 67 9.85 19.01 25.81
CA ARG A 67 8.63 18.19 25.82
C ARG A 67 7.47 18.98 26.45
N TYR A 68 6.32 18.97 25.78
CA TYR A 68 5.07 19.58 26.25
C TYR A 68 3.98 18.52 26.31
N THR A 69 3.14 18.57 27.36
CA THR A 69 1.93 17.74 27.45
C THR A 69 0.73 18.55 26.95
N LEU A 70 0.02 18.05 25.93
CA LEU A 70 -1.16 18.71 25.38
C LEU A 70 -2.43 17.93 25.74
N SER A 71 -3.51 18.64 26.04
CA SER A 71 -4.84 18.04 26.15
C SER A 71 -5.92 18.97 25.58
N LEU A 72 -6.81 18.39 24.78
CA LEU A 72 -7.95 19.04 24.15
C LEU A 72 -9.22 18.27 24.54
N SER A 73 -10.05 18.87 25.39
CA SER A 73 -11.36 18.33 25.75
C SER A 73 -12.44 18.92 24.84
N ALA A 74 -13.30 18.06 24.30
CA ALA A 74 -14.44 18.45 23.49
C ALA A 74 -15.74 17.85 24.05
N THR A 75 -16.50 18.64 24.81
CA THR A 75 -17.75 18.21 25.47
C THR A 75 -18.91 19.09 25.03
N GLY A 76 -19.96 18.51 24.42
CA GLY A 76 -21.00 19.32 23.77
C GLY A 76 -20.38 20.22 22.70
N SER A 77 -20.65 21.53 22.71
CA SER A 77 -19.96 22.52 21.87
C SER A 77 -18.68 23.09 22.49
N SER A 78 -18.38 22.78 23.75
CA SER A 78 -17.24 23.36 24.47
C SER A 78 -15.93 22.68 24.07
N LEU A 79 -14.93 23.50 23.75
CA LEU A 79 -13.56 23.10 23.42
C LEU A 79 -12.60 23.74 24.42
N VAL A 80 -11.82 22.93 25.12
CA VAL A 80 -10.87 23.39 26.15
C VAL A 80 -9.49 22.81 25.91
N GLY A 81 -8.50 23.67 25.70
CA GLY A 81 -7.11 23.34 25.45
C GLY A 81 -6.20 23.64 26.65
N SER A 82 -5.32 22.71 26.98
CA SER A 82 -4.35 22.82 28.06
C SER A 82 -2.94 22.45 27.61
N VAL A 83 -1.95 23.06 28.26
CA VAL A 83 -0.53 22.75 28.10
C VAL A 83 0.06 22.47 29.48
N ASN A 84 0.78 21.36 29.61
CA ASN A 84 1.39 20.88 30.86
C ASN A 84 0.37 20.80 32.02
N GLY A 85 -0.87 20.41 31.72
CA GLY A 85 -1.96 20.25 32.69
C GLY A 85 -2.72 21.53 33.05
N THR A 86 -2.24 22.71 32.61
CA THR A 86 -2.92 23.99 32.84
C THR A 86 -3.78 24.38 31.65
N GLN A 87 -5.06 24.69 31.86
CA GLN A 87 -5.91 25.25 30.81
C GLN A 87 -5.36 26.60 30.34
N VAL A 88 -5.14 26.75 29.04
CA VAL A 88 -4.56 27.96 28.44
C VAL A 88 -5.47 28.62 27.40
N VAL A 89 -6.41 27.86 26.80
CA VAL A 89 -7.33 28.39 25.78
C VAL A 89 -8.65 27.62 25.81
N SER A 90 -9.76 28.30 25.55
CA SER A 90 -11.08 27.67 25.41
C SER A 90 -11.96 28.43 24.44
N THR A 91 -12.90 27.73 23.81
CA THR A 91 -13.90 28.31 22.90
C THR A 91 -15.14 27.41 22.81
N SER A 92 -16.13 27.80 22.00
CA SER A 92 -17.31 26.98 21.72
C SER A 92 -17.59 26.94 20.21
N ASP A 93 -17.71 25.75 19.64
CA ASP A 93 -18.13 25.51 18.25
C ASP A 93 -18.84 24.15 18.15
N SER A 94 -20.04 24.12 17.55
CA SER A 94 -20.89 22.94 17.42
C SER A 94 -20.83 22.25 16.04
N SER A 95 -19.94 22.69 15.15
CA SER A 95 -19.81 22.17 13.78
C SER A 95 -19.56 20.66 13.75
N TYR A 96 -18.78 20.14 14.70
CA TYR A 96 -18.47 18.71 14.80
C TYR A 96 -18.86 18.16 16.17
N GLY A 97 -19.89 17.31 16.21
CA GLY A 97 -20.37 16.66 17.44
C GLY A 97 -19.63 15.36 17.79
N THR A 98 -19.10 14.68 16.79
CA THR A 98 -18.40 13.39 16.91
C THR A 98 -17.29 13.30 15.85
N GLY A 99 -16.34 12.38 16.03
CA GLY A 99 -15.30 12.09 15.06
C GLY A 99 -14.05 11.52 15.72
N ARG A 100 -13.01 11.28 14.93
CA ARG A 100 -11.78 10.62 15.38
C ARG A 100 -10.86 11.58 16.14
N ALA A 101 -10.00 11.05 17.02
CA ALA A 101 -8.84 11.77 17.54
C ALA A 101 -7.65 11.65 16.58
N GLY A 102 -6.70 12.58 16.64
CA GLY A 102 -5.54 12.59 15.76
C GLY A 102 -4.40 13.48 16.27
N LEU A 103 -3.30 13.49 15.54
CA LEU A 103 -2.14 14.36 15.77
C LEU A 103 -2.01 15.33 14.59
N VAL A 104 -1.47 16.52 14.85
CA VAL A 104 -1.34 17.59 13.86
C VAL A 104 0.12 18.01 13.79
N ALA A 105 0.70 18.00 12.59
CA ALA A 105 1.99 18.60 12.32
C ALA A 105 1.87 19.41 11.02
N ASN A 106 1.95 20.73 11.12
CA ASN A 106 1.89 21.64 10.00
C ASN A 106 3.25 22.30 9.85
N TYR A 107 3.97 22.05 8.74
CA TYR A 107 5.28 22.65 8.46
C TYR A 107 6.27 22.62 9.65
N ALA A 108 6.15 21.61 10.51
CA ALA A 108 6.92 21.44 11.73
C ALA A 108 7.19 19.94 11.95
N ALA A 109 8.39 19.62 12.43
CA ALA A 109 8.76 18.27 12.81
C ALA A 109 8.67 18.13 14.33
N GLY A 110 7.99 17.10 14.81
CA GLY A 110 7.84 16.80 16.22
C GLY A 110 7.58 15.31 16.46
N SER A 111 8.03 14.82 17.61
CA SER A 111 7.67 13.49 18.10
C SER A 111 6.52 13.59 19.09
N PHE A 112 5.66 12.57 19.08
CA PHE A 112 4.55 12.43 20.01
C PHE A 112 4.72 11.13 20.77
N ASP A 113 4.38 11.14 22.04
CA ASP A 113 4.48 10.00 22.94
C ASP A 113 3.37 10.11 23.99
N ASP A 114 3.08 9.04 24.72
CA ASP A 114 2.08 9.01 25.80
C ASP A 114 0.67 9.52 25.40
N VAL A 115 0.22 9.19 24.18
CA VAL A 115 -1.08 9.63 23.66
C VAL A 115 -2.22 8.84 24.29
N LEU A 116 -3.03 9.51 25.10
CA LEU A 116 -4.25 8.97 25.70
C LEU A 116 -5.50 9.60 25.06
N VAL A 117 -6.43 8.76 24.60
CA VAL A 117 -7.76 9.17 24.16
C VAL A 117 -8.77 8.55 25.11
N THR A 118 -9.62 9.39 25.72
CA THR A 118 -10.68 8.93 26.62
C THR A 118 -12.02 9.41 26.11
N ASP A 119 -12.95 8.47 25.98
CA ASP A 119 -14.36 8.79 25.79
C ASP A 119 -14.99 8.90 27.19
N THR A 120 -15.41 10.10 27.56
CA THR A 120 -16.24 10.27 28.76
C THR A 120 -17.62 9.71 28.41
N ALA A 121 -17.86 8.44 28.71
CA ALA A 121 -19.19 7.86 28.63
C ALA A 121 -20.15 8.71 29.45
N GLY A 122 -21.17 9.29 28.81
CA GLY A 122 -22.37 9.74 29.53
C GLY A 122 -22.97 8.56 30.30
N PRO A 123 -23.78 8.80 31.34
CA PRO A 123 -24.30 7.72 32.19
C PRO A 123 -25.03 6.67 31.35
N SER A 124 -24.60 5.41 31.49
CA SER A 124 -25.18 4.27 30.79
C SER A 124 -26.59 3.97 31.35
N PRO A 125 -27.60 3.64 30.52
CA PRO A 125 -28.94 3.32 31.00
C PRO A 125 -28.92 1.96 31.72
N THR A 126 -29.52 1.93 32.91
CA THR A 126 -29.76 0.73 33.69
C THR A 126 -30.62 -0.25 32.90
N THR A 127 -30.09 -1.44 32.60
CA THR A 127 -30.90 -2.56 32.14
C THR A 127 -30.60 -3.82 32.96
N SER A 128 -31.68 -4.49 33.31
CA SER A 128 -31.84 -5.52 34.34
C SER A 128 -31.21 -6.87 33.99
N SER A 129 -30.63 -7.49 35.02
CA SER A 129 -30.14 -8.88 35.08
C SER A 129 -31.19 -9.92 34.67
N PRO A 130 -30.76 -11.02 34.01
CA PRO A 130 -31.42 -12.30 34.12
C PRO A 130 -30.63 -13.29 34.99
N SER A 131 -31.41 -14.24 35.51
CA SER A 131 -31.16 -15.21 36.57
C SER A 131 -30.21 -16.37 36.21
N ALA A 132 -29.68 -17.02 37.24
CA ALA A 132 -28.67 -18.08 37.24
C ALA A 132 -29.21 -19.50 36.96
N SER A 133 -28.36 -20.36 36.39
CA SER A 133 -28.23 -21.81 36.69
C SER A 133 -27.03 -22.44 35.92
N PRO A 134 -26.51 -23.62 36.29
CA PRO A 134 -25.69 -23.87 37.48
C PRO A 134 -24.26 -24.37 37.14
N SER A 135 -23.46 -24.42 38.21
CA SER A 135 -22.04 -24.80 38.30
C SER A 135 -21.72 -26.23 37.83
N VAL A 136 -20.59 -26.39 37.12
CA VAL A 136 -19.84 -27.65 37.04
C VAL A 136 -18.34 -27.38 37.26
N SER A 137 -17.74 -28.15 38.16
CA SER A 137 -16.34 -28.08 38.62
C SER A 137 -15.36 -28.63 37.55
N PRO A 138 -14.10 -28.17 37.47
CA PRO A 138 -13.20 -28.49 36.36
C PRO A 138 -12.41 -29.79 36.59
N SER A 139 -12.34 -30.63 35.56
CA SER A 139 -11.32 -31.68 35.43
C SER A 139 -10.34 -31.27 34.33
N THR A 140 -9.07 -31.13 34.69
CA THR A 140 -7.95 -30.89 33.78
C THR A 140 -7.66 -32.11 32.90
N PRO A 141 -7.49 -31.93 31.58
CA PRO A 141 -6.63 -32.80 30.79
C PRO A 141 -5.36 -32.04 30.38
N THR A 142 -4.25 -32.74 30.51
CA THR A 142 -2.93 -32.39 30.00
C THR A 142 -2.98 -31.99 28.53
N SER A 143 -2.41 -30.82 28.25
CA SER A 143 -2.20 -30.25 26.92
C SER A 143 -1.29 -31.15 26.07
N PRO A 144 -1.71 -31.64 24.89
CA PRO A 144 -0.79 -32.12 23.89
C PRO A 144 -0.16 -30.92 23.15
N THR A 145 1.16 -31.00 22.98
CA THR A 145 2.00 -30.09 22.20
C THR A 145 1.35 -29.68 20.87
N PRO A 146 1.25 -28.37 20.55
CA PRO A 146 0.67 -27.94 19.29
C PRO A 146 1.59 -28.33 18.13
N THR A 147 1.02 -29.06 17.17
CA THR A 147 1.60 -29.29 15.85
C THR A 147 1.53 -27.98 15.06
N PRO A 148 2.57 -27.60 14.27
CA PRO A 148 2.58 -26.34 13.53
C PRO A 148 1.44 -26.31 12.51
N THR A 149 0.53 -25.36 12.67
CA THR A 149 -0.53 -25.06 11.71
C THR A 149 0.08 -24.34 10.50
N THR A 150 0.20 -25.04 9.38
CA THR A 150 0.40 -24.41 8.08
C THR A 150 -0.84 -23.61 7.73
N SER A 151 -0.73 -22.28 7.66
CA SER A 151 -1.76 -21.45 7.04
C SER A 151 -2.00 -21.95 5.61
N PRO A 152 -3.23 -22.33 5.21
CA PRO A 152 -3.46 -22.87 3.87
C PRO A 152 -3.16 -21.81 2.81
N GLN A 153 -2.47 -22.21 1.74
CA GLN A 153 -2.32 -21.46 0.50
C GLN A 153 -3.68 -21.48 -0.24
N PRO A 154 -4.10 -20.40 -0.95
CA PRO A 154 -5.31 -20.44 -1.76
C PRO A 154 -5.27 -21.57 -2.80
N PRO A 155 -6.44 -22.05 -3.26
CA PRO A 155 -6.52 -23.14 -4.24
C PRO A 155 -5.76 -22.80 -5.53
N GLY A 156 -4.86 -23.68 -5.98
CA GLY A 156 -4.17 -23.57 -7.27
C GLY A 156 -2.66 -23.29 -7.20
N GLY A 157 -2.12 -22.88 -6.05
CA GLY A 157 -0.68 -22.70 -5.87
C GLY A 157 -0.12 -21.45 -6.58
N ILE A 158 1.19 -21.24 -6.46
CA ILE A 158 1.90 -20.17 -7.17
C ILE A 158 2.32 -20.68 -8.56
N VAL A 159 2.13 -19.86 -9.60
CA VAL A 159 2.58 -20.13 -10.97
C VAL A 159 3.39 -18.95 -11.44
N GLY A 160 4.52 -19.19 -12.10
CA GLY A 160 5.35 -18.11 -12.63
C GLY A 160 6.77 -18.09 -12.10
N TRP A 161 7.45 -16.98 -12.33
CA TRP A 161 8.85 -16.79 -11.98
C TRP A 161 9.14 -16.89 -10.48
N ALA A 162 8.19 -16.58 -9.60
CA ALA A 162 8.34 -16.74 -8.16
C ALA A 162 8.36 -18.22 -7.70
N THR A 163 8.15 -19.18 -8.61
CA THR A 163 8.36 -20.62 -8.35
C THR A 163 9.77 -21.08 -8.64
N GLN A 164 10.54 -20.29 -9.40
CA GLN A 164 11.87 -20.64 -9.86
C GLN A 164 12.91 -20.21 -8.83
N GLY A 165 14.16 -20.63 -9.02
CA GLY A 165 15.28 -20.13 -8.20
C GLY A 165 15.28 -20.53 -6.71
N GLY A 166 14.41 -21.45 -6.29
CA GLY A 166 14.22 -21.82 -4.88
C GLY A 166 12.78 -21.59 -4.40
N GLY A 167 12.00 -20.81 -5.16
CA GLY A 167 10.58 -20.58 -4.91
C GLY A 167 10.29 -19.58 -3.80
N THR A 168 9.02 -19.19 -3.68
CA THR A 168 8.53 -18.23 -2.70
C THR A 168 7.60 -18.91 -1.69
N THR A 169 7.96 -18.85 -0.41
CA THR A 169 7.23 -19.46 0.72
C THR A 169 6.79 -18.43 1.77
N GLY A 170 7.31 -17.21 1.72
CA GLY A 170 6.96 -16.12 2.62
C GLY A 170 7.23 -16.44 4.08
N GLY A 171 6.19 -16.29 4.89
CA GLY A 171 6.17 -16.52 6.34
C GLY A 171 5.90 -17.96 6.77
N ALA A 172 5.89 -18.92 5.83
CA ALA A 172 5.59 -20.32 6.14
C ALA A 172 6.61 -20.91 7.15
N GLY A 173 6.12 -21.67 8.13
CA GLY A 173 6.94 -22.23 9.22
C GLY A 173 7.34 -21.23 10.31
N GLY A 174 6.98 -19.95 10.16
CA GLY A 174 7.20 -18.91 11.15
C GLY A 174 6.02 -18.69 12.11
N ALA A 175 6.17 -17.70 12.99
CA ALA A 175 5.09 -17.30 13.88
C ALA A 175 3.94 -16.63 13.09
N THR A 176 2.70 -16.93 13.46
CA THR A 176 1.54 -16.20 12.94
C THR A 176 1.08 -15.16 13.95
N VAL A 177 0.95 -13.91 13.51
CA VAL A 177 0.51 -12.78 14.33
C VAL A 177 -0.64 -12.08 13.63
N THR A 178 -1.61 -11.58 14.40
CA THR A 178 -2.72 -10.78 13.86
C THR A 178 -2.56 -9.34 14.32
N VAL A 179 -2.55 -8.41 13.37
CA VAL A 179 -2.38 -6.98 13.63
C VAL A 179 -3.66 -6.24 13.26
N SER A 180 -4.11 -5.34 14.14
CA SER A 180 -5.30 -4.49 13.91
C SER A 180 -4.98 -2.99 14.00
N THR A 181 -3.70 -2.64 14.13
CA THR A 181 -3.22 -1.26 14.11
C THR A 181 -2.04 -1.15 13.16
N PHE A 182 -1.89 0.02 12.54
CA PHE A 182 -0.78 0.26 11.62
C PHE A 182 0.60 0.24 12.32
N ALA A 183 0.68 0.68 13.57
CA ALA A 183 1.91 0.64 14.36
C ALA A 183 2.38 -0.79 14.66
N ASP A 184 1.44 -1.67 15.02
CA ASP A 184 1.74 -3.09 15.23
C ASP A 184 2.11 -3.76 13.90
N PHE A 185 1.37 -3.49 12.81
CA PHE A 185 1.74 -3.96 11.48
C PHE A 185 3.19 -3.61 11.12
N ARG A 186 3.56 -2.33 11.24
CA ARG A 186 4.92 -1.86 10.96
C ARG A 186 5.95 -2.60 11.80
N THR A 187 5.68 -2.75 13.10
CA THR A 187 6.56 -3.49 14.02
C THR A 187 6.76 -4.95 13.56
N GLN A 188 5.68 -5.66 13.23
CA GLN A 188 5.78 -7.06 12.80
C GLN A 188 6.43 -7.22 11.43
N ALA A 189 6.18 -6.29 10.49
CA ALA A 189 6.75 -6.28 9.15
C ALA A 189 8.28 -6.09 9.18
N GLN A 190 8.76 -5.22 10.07
CA GLN A 190 10.17 -4.89 10.24
C GLN A 190 10.91 -5.84 11.19
N ALA A 191 10.18 -6.68 11.93
CA ALA A 191 10.79 -7.57 12.90
C ALA A 191 11.55 -8.73 12.23
N ALA A 192 12.73 -9.04 12.78
CA ALA A 192 13.55 -10.16 12.34
C ALA A 192 12.84 -11.52 12.50
N GLY A 193 13.14 -12.46 11.61
CA GLY A 193 12.60 -13.82 11.62
C GLY A 193 11.36 -14.01 10.76
N THR A 194 11.07 -15.27 10.46
CA THR A 194 9.96 -15.68 9.59
C THR A 194 8.60 -15.43 10.25
N ARG A 195 7.69 -14.73 9.57
CA ARG A 195 6.34 -14.48 10.12
C ARG A 195 5.24 -14.44 9.07
N THR A 196 4.07 -14.97 9.45
CA THR A 196 2.79 -14.66 8.80
C THR A 196 2.07 -13.57 9.60
N ILE A 197 1.82 -12.43 8.95
CA ILE A 197 1.18 -11.25 9.53
C ILE A 197 -0.22 -11.15 8.93
N LEU A 198 -1.22 -11.46 9.76
CA LEU A 198 -2.63 -11.36 9.42
C LEU A 198 -3.11 -9.93 9.71
N VAL A 199 -3.43 -9.18 8.67
CA VAL A 199 -3.91 -7.80 8.76
C VAL A 199 -5.42 -7.84 8.96
N ASN A 200 -5.91 -7.39 10.12
CA ASN A 200 -7.33 -7.39 10.45
C ASN A 200 -7.90 -5.97 10.42
N GLY A 201 -8.61 -5.65 9.34
CA GLY A 201 -9.20 -4.34 9.10
C GLY A 201 -8.38 -3.46 8.15
N MET A 202 -8.93 -2.30 7.84
CA MET A 202 -8.28 -1.28 7.00
C MET A 202 -7.40 -0.40 7.87
N LEU A 203 -6.08 -0.57 7.77
CA LEU A 203 -5.10 0.15 8.56
C LEU A 203 -4.67 1.44 7.85
N SER A 204 -4.97 2.58 8.46
CA SER A 204 -4.54 3.88 7.93
C SER A 204 -3.11 4.17 8.39
N GLY A 205 -2.24 4.43 7.42
CA GLY A 205 -0.84 4.75 7.64
C GLY A 205 -0.37 5.91 6.76
N SER A 206 0.91 6.23 6.88
CA SER A 206 1.60 7.18 6.03
C SER A 206 3.08 6.82 5.90
N GLY A 207 3.68 7.25 4.80
CA GLY A 207 5.07 6.96 4.47
C GLY A 207 5.29 5.49 4.16
N THR A 208 6.54 5.06 4.28
CA THR A 208 6.97 3.72 3.88
C THR A 208 7.00 2.76 5.06
N VAL A 209 6.64 1.51 4.82
CA VAL A 209 6.85 0.39 5.74
C VAL A 209 7.82 -0.58 5.08
N GLU A 210 9.01 -0.70 5.67
CA GLU A 210 9.98 -1.71 5.26
C GLU A 210 9.50 -3.11 5.61
N ILE A 211 9.49 -4.00 4.63
CA ILE A 211 9.15 -5.40 4.80
C ILE A 211 10.45 -6.20 4.78
N THR A 212 10.83 -6.75 5.92
CA THR A 212 12.01 -7.62 6.01
C THR A 212 11.75 -9.00 5.38
N ALA A 213 12.81 -9.78 5.16
CA ALA A 213 12.71 -11.09 4.54
C ALA A 213 11.79 -12.08 5.29
N ASN A 214 11.31 -13.09 4.55
CA ASN A 214 10.52 -14.23 5.04
C ASN A 214 9.19 -13.80 5.69
N LYS A 215 8.40 -13.04 4.94
CA LYS A 215 7.11 -12.51 5.39
C LYS A 215 5.96 -12.96 4.51
N THR A 216 4.85 -13.30 5.13
CA THR A 216 3.54 -13.33 4.46
C THR A 216 2.69 -12.26 5.11
N ILE A 217 2.24 -11.26 4.35
CA ILE A 217 1.33 -10.22 4.80
C ILE A 217 -0.01 -10.51 4.15
N ARG A 218 -1.00 -10.92 4.95
CA ARG A 218 -2.28 -11.41 4.45
C ARG A 218 -3.45 -10.69 5.09
N GLY A 219 -4.39 -10.17 4.30
CA GLY A 219 -5.63 -9.60 4.82
C GLY A 219 -6.56 -10.67 5.42
N VAL A 220 -7.16 -10.37 6.58
CA VAL A 220 -8.24 -11.16 7.18
C VAL A 220 -9.56 -10.73 6.55
N GLY A 221 -10.05 -11.51 5.59
CA GLY A 221 -11.29 -11.21 4.88
C GLY A 221 -11.19 -10.05 3.89
N ALA A 222 -12.33 -9.72 3.27
CA ALA A 222 -12.40 -8.87 2.09
C ALA A 222 -12.15 -7.37 2.34
N SER A 223 -12.21 -6.90 3.60
CA SER A 223 -12.11 -5.49 3.97
C SER A 223 -10.76 -5.11 4.57
N SER A 224 -9.82 -6.04 4.63
CA SER A 224 -8.51 -5.83 5.25
C SER A 224 -7.51 -5.22 4.28
N GLY A 225 -6.59 -4.41 4.79
CA GLY A 225 -5.59 -3.76 3.96
C GLY A 225 -5.03 -2.46 4.53
N PHE A 226 -4.55 -1.60 3.64
CA PHE A 226 -3.82 -0.38 3.97
C PHE A 226 -4.34 0.82 3.18
N THR A 227 -4.23 2.00 3.80
CA THR A 227 -4.40 3.26 3.08
C THR A 227 -3.32 4.26 3.47
N GLY A 228 -2.80 5.00 2.49
CA GLY A 228 -1.84 6.09 2.69
C GLY A 228 -0.36 5.68 2.79
N THR A 229 -0.02 4.40 2.68
CA THR A 229 1.33 3.89 2.99
C THR A 229 1.86 2.96 1.91
N THR A 230 3.17 3.04 1.68
CA THR A 230 3.93 2.16 0.78
C THR A 230 4.39 0.92 1.52
N LEU A 231 4.32 -0.23 0.86
CA LEU A 231 5.01 -1.45 1.28
C LEU A 231 6.30 -1.58 0.48
N ASN A 232 7.44 -1.41 1.13
CA ASN A 232 8.75 -1.46 0.47
C ASN A 232 9.47 -2.77 0.77
N ILE A 233 9.99 -3.41 -0.27
CA ILE A 233 10.76 -4.65 -0.21
C ILE A 233 12.07 -4.40 -0.97
N GLU A 234 13.13 -4.07 -0.24
CA GLU A 234 14.40 -3.63 -0.84
C GLU A 234 15.61 -4.48 -0.41
N ASP A 235 16.61 -4.58 -1.28
CA ASP A 235 17.97 -5.08 -0.98
C ASP A 235 18.04 -6.50 -0.36
N MET A 236 17.20 -7.43 -0.84
CA MET A 236 17.15 -8.79 -0.31
C MET A 236 17.02 -9.87 -1.40
N GLN A 237 18.03 -10.72 -1.53
CA GLN A 237 18.11 -11.75 -2.56
C GLN A 237 18.45 -13.13 -1.95
N PRO A 238 17.46 -13.93 -1.49
CA PRO A 238 16.02 -13.72 -1.61
C PRO A 238 15.41 -12.87 -0.48
N ALA A 239 14.37 -12.11 -0.83
CA ALA A 239 13.45 -11.50 0.13
C ALA A 239 12.46 -12.53 0.65
N ASN A 240 11.96 -13.40 -0.24
CA ASN A 240 10.96 -14.42 0.10
C ASN A 240 9.73 -13.80 0.79
N VAL A 241 8.98 -12.97 0.04
CA VAL A 241 7.83 -12.21 0.57
C VAL A 241 6.54 -12.53 -0.20
N ILE A 242 5.44 -12.66 0.54
CA ILE A 242 4.09 -12.80 -0.02
C ILE A 242 3.23 -11.63 0.48
N ILE A 243 2.60 -10.90 -0.44
CA ILE A 243 1.61 -9.85 -0.16
C ILE A 243 0.27 -10.31 -0.72
N GLN A 244 -0.72 -10.54 0.14
CA GLN A 244 -1.90 -11.28 -0.28
C GLN A 244 -3.23 -10.82 0.33
N ASN A 245 -4.30 -10.79 -0.47
CA ASN A 245 -5.66 -10.54 0.02
C ASN A 245 -5.85 -9.19 0.71
N LEU A 246 -5.15 -8.14 0.26
CA LEU A 246 -5.21 -6.82 0.86
C LEU A 246 -5.88 -5.82 -0.08
N ASN A 247 -6.62 -4.87 0.48
CA ASN A 247 -6.99 -3.64 -0.18
C ASN A 247 -5.92 -2.58 0.09
N ILE A 248 -5.16 -2.15 -0.91
CA ILE A 248 -4.11 -1.14 -0.77
C ILE A 248 -4.54 0.08 -1.57
N ARG A 249 -4.68 1.24 -0.92
CA ARG A 249 -5.23 2.41 -1.62
C ARG A 249 -4.76 3.78 -1.16
N GLY A 250 -4.70 4.69 -2.13
CA GLY A 250 -4.47 6.11 -1.91
C GLY A 250 -3.13 6.40 -1.26
N VAL A 251 -2.03 6.06 -1.94
CA VAL A 251 -0.65 6.22 -1.45
C VAL A 251 0.02 7.41 -2.17
N PRO A 252 -0.03 8.62 -1.61
CA PRO A 252 0.37 9.84 -2.33
C PRO A 252 1.89 9.93 -2.54
N GLY A 253 2.29 10.34 -3.74
CA GLY A 253 3.67 10.70 -4.09
C GLY A 253 4.71 9.57 -4.12
N THR A 254 4.27 8.31 -4.08
CA THR A 254 5.13 7.10 -4.12
C THR A 254 4.27 5.89 -4.50
N ASP A 255 4.91 4.72 -4.61
CA ASP A 255 4.28 3.49 -5.06
C ASP A 255 3.48 2.82 -3.94
N ALA A 256 2.45 2.07 -4.29
CA ALA A 256 1.72 1.28 -3.29
C ALA A 256 2.55 0.07 -2.80
N ILE A 257 3.21 -0.63 -3.71
CA ILE A 257 4.18 -1.70 -3.45
C ILE A 257 5.44 -1.40 -4.26
N GLN A 258 6.56 -1.27 -3.58
CA GLN A 258 7.87 -0.99 -4.17
C GLN A 258 8.78 -2.19 -3.93
N ILE A 259 9.42 -2.68 -5.00
CA ILE A 259 10.30 -3.83 -4.99
C ILE A 259 11.60 -3.43 -5.69
N GLU A 260 12.67 -3.29 -4.92
CA GLU A 260 13.96 -2.82 -5.43
C GLU A 260 15.06 -3.80 -5.05
N ASN A 261 15.84 -4.31 -6.01
CA ASN A 261 16.97 -5.19 -5.69
C ASN A 261 16.60 -6.41 -4.82
N ALA A 262 15.36 -6.87 -4.97
CA ALA A 262 14.78 -7.92 -4.14
C ALA A 262 14.21 -9.07 -4.98
N THR A 263 14.33 -10.31 -4.47
CA THR A 263 13.90 -11.50 -5.22
C THR A 263 12.96 -12.44 -4.48
N HIS A 264 12.24 -13.26 -5.25
CA HIS A 264 11.30 -14.28 -4.76
C HIS A 264 10.10 -13.64 -4.04
N ILE A 265 9.24 -12.98 -4.80
CA ILE A 265 8.10 -12.23 -4.28
C ILE A 265 6.81 -12.63 -4.99
N TRP A 266 5.73 -12.78 -4.22
CA TRP A 266 4.40 -13.11 -4.73
C TRP A 266 3.37 -12.08 -4.27
N ILE A 267 2.75 -11.38 -5.24
CA ILE A 267 1.70 -10.39 -5.02
C ILE A 267 0.39 -10.99 -5.52
N ASP A 268 -0.50 -11.39 -4.61
CA ASP A 268 -1.64 -12.26 -4.94
C ASP A 268 -2.99 -11.81 -4.36
N HIS A 269 -4.07 -11.88 -5.15
CA HIS A 269 -5.42 -11.57 -4.65
C HIS A 269 -5.57 -10.21 -3.96
N ASN A 270 -4.77 -9.22 -4.32
CA ASN A 270 -4.88 -7.88 -3.75
C ASN A 270 -5.82 -7.02 -4.59
N THR A 271 -6.36 -5.98 -3.98
CA THR A 271 -7.06 -4.90 -4.65
C THR A 271 -6.28 -3.61 -4.44
N LEU A 272 -5.69 -3.08 -5.52
CA LEU A 272 -4.91 -1.85 -5.52
C LEU A 272 -5.71 -0.75 -6.24
N SER A 273 -5.79 0.44 -5.65
CA SER A 273 -6.54 1.54 -6.24
C SER A 273 -6.14 2.91 -5.73
N SER A 274 -6.34 3.93 -6.54
CA SER A 274 -6.29 5.32 -6.09
C SER A 274 -7.56 6.06 -6.48
N THR A 275 -7.54 7.38 -6.36
CA THR A 275 -8.42 8.24 -7.14
C THR A 275 -7.70 8.70 -8.41
N ILE A 276 -8.46 9.09 -9.44
CA ILE A 276 -7.92 9.73 -10.64
C ILE A 276 -7.86 11.22 -10.38
N GLU A 277 -6.68 11.71 -10.04
CA GLU A 277 -6.42 13.14 -9.84
C GLU A 277 -6.06 13.82 -11.17
N ALA A 278 -6.27 15.14 -11.23
CA ALA A 278 -5.88 15.94 -12.39
C ALA A 278 -4.35 16.01 -12.56
N ASP A 279 -3.63 16.01 -11.44
CA ASP A 279 -2.19 15.81 -11.42
C ASP A 279 -1.89 14.32 -11.52
N VAL A 280 -1.33 13.91 -12.66
CA VAL A 280 -1.00 12.51 -12.96
C VAL A 280 0.07 11.93 -12.04
N ASP A 281 0.82 12.79 -11.34
CA ASP A 281 1.90 12.44 -10.42
C ASP A 281 1.48 12.60 -8.93
N PHE A 282 0.22 12.93 -8.64
CA PHE A 282 -0.27 12.95 -7.26
C PHE A 282 -0.12 11.60 -6.57
N TYR A 283 -0.37 10.53 -7.32
CA TYR A 283 0.01 9.16 -6.99
C TYR A 283 1.12 8.73 -7.95
N ASP A 284 2.06 7.88 -7.50
CA ASP A 284 3.09 7.35 -8.40
C ASP A 284 2.66 6.01 -9.03
N GLY A 285 3.35 4.91 -8.76
CA GLY A 285 3.03 3.56 -9.20
C GLY A 285 2.07 2.80 -8.27
N MET A 286 1.53 1.67 -8.74
CA MET A 286 0.91 0.68 -7.82
C MET A 286 1.88 -0.44 -7.48
N ILE A 287 2.55 -1.03 -8.46
CA ILE A 287 3.53 -2.10 -8.25
C ILE A 287 4.76 -1.83 -9.10
N ASP A 288 5.80 -1.30 -8.48
CA ASP A 288 7.04 -0.99 -9.18
C ASP A 288 8.14 -1.99 -8.78
N ILE A 289 8.80 -2.53 -9.81
CA ILE A 289 9.82 -3.56 -9.73
C ILE A 289 11.06 -3.00 -10.43
N THR A 290 12.06 -2.62 -9.65
CA THR A 290 13.21 -1.84 -10.11
C THR A 290 14.51 -2.45 -9.59
N HIS A 291 15.63 -1.89 -10.03
CA HIS A 291 16.97 -2.22 -9.53
C HIS A 291 17.22 -3.72 -9.49
N ALA A 292 17.16 -4.42 -10.62
CA ALA A 292 17.37 -5.87 -10.69
C ALA A 292 16.44 -6.74 -9.81
N GLY A 293 15.25 -6.26 -9.41
CA GLY A 293 14.22 -7.08 -8.79
C GLY A 293 13.90 -8.33 -9.65
N ASP A 294 13.70 -9.50 -9.05
CA ASP A 294 13.73 -10.75 -9.83
C ASP A 294 12.94 -11.91 -9.22
N TYR A 295 12.55 -12.88 -10.04
CA TYR A 295 11.72 -14.02 -9.61
C TYR A 295 10.41 -13.59 -8.95
N ILE A 296 9.60 -12.82 -9.68
CA ILE A 296 8.38 -12.18 -9.14
C ILE A 296 7.13 -12.69 -9.85
N THR A 297 6.04 -12.87 -9.11
CA THR A 297 4.72 -13.18 -9.67
C THR A 297 3.67 -12.24 -9.11
N VAL A 298 2.89 -11.66 -10.00
CA VAL A 298 1.75 -10.79 -9.72
C VAL A 298 0.52 -11.50 -10.26
N SER A 299 -0.32 -12.04 -9.38
CA SER A 299 -1.47 -12.86 -9.79
C SER A 299 -2.78 -12.53 -9.11
N TRP A 300 -3.88 -12.70 -9.83
CA TRP A 300 -5.23 -12.57 -9.26
C TRP A 300 -5.50 -11.22 -8.57
N ASN A 301 -4.75 -10.17 -8.90
CA ASN A 301 -4.96 -8.85 -8.31
C ASN A 301 -6.01 -8.09 -9.13
N VAL A 302 -6.70 -7.15 -8.49
CA VAL A 302 -7.44 -6.09 -9.18
C VAL A 302 -6.65 -4.81 -9.00
N ILE A 303 -6.27 -4.15 -10.10
CA ILE A 303 -5.69 -2.80 -10.06
C ILE A 303 -6.61 -1.88 -10.85
N ARG A 304 -7.09 -0.81 -10.20
CA ARG A 304 -8.08 0.07 -10.81
C ARG A 304 -7.92 1.53 -10.45
N ASP A 305 -8.53 2.40 -11.26
CA ASP A 305 -8.64 3.83 -11.00
C ASP A 305 -7.27 4.47 -10.76
N HIS A 306 -6.32 4.23 -11.67
CA HIS A 306 -4.94 4.69 -11.47
C HIS A 306 -4.21 5.08 -12.77
N TRP A 307 -3.32 6.06 -12.69
CA TRP A 307 -2.57 6.56 -13.83
C TRP A 307 -1.45 5.61 -14.26
N LYS A 308 -0.48 5.34 -13.37
CA LYS A 308 0.77 4.62 -13.69
C LYS A 308 0.77 3.27 -12.96
N THR A 309 0.40 2.19 -13.63
CA THR A 309 0.04 0.95 -12.90
C THR A 309 1.23 0.18 -12.33
N SER A 310 2.14 -0.31 -13.16
CA SER A 310 3.24 -1.17 -12.76
C SER A 310 4.42 -0.97 -13.70
N LEU A 311 5.53 -0.49 -13.13
CA LEU A 311 6.80 -0.34 -13.83
C LEU A 311 7.71 -1.53 -13.54
N VAL A 312 8.34 -2.06 -14.58
CA VAL A 312 9.40 -3.06 -14.48
C VAL A 312 10.64 -2.47 -15.14
N GLY A 313 11.63 -2.08 -14.34
CA GLY A 313 12.81 -1.32 -14.78
C GLY A 313 12.54 0.17 -14.91
N HIS A 314 13.13 0.98 -14.02
CA HIS A 314 12.75 2.39 -13.84
C HIS A 314 13.34 3.35 -14.89
N SER A 315 14.55 3.07 -15.38
CA SER A 315 15.34 4.00 -16.18
C SER A 315 15.96 3.36 -17.42
N ASP A 316 15.89 4.04 -18.56
CA ASP A 316 16.56 3.62 -19.81
C ASP A 316 18.10 3.56 -19.66
N GLY A 317 18.66 4.25 -18.67
CA GLY A 317 20.08 4.26 -18.36
C GLY A 317 20.55 3.12 -17.44
N ASN A 318 19.65 2.27 -16.95
CA ASN A 318 19.97 1.28 -15.90
C ASN A 318 20.31 -0.13 -16.42
N ALA A 319 20.65 -0.25 -17.70
CA ALA A 319 20.94 -1.54 -18.33
C ALA A 319 22.03 -2.36 -17.61
N GLY A 320 23.03 -1.70 -17.01
CA GLY A 320 24.13 -2.37 -16.32
C GLY A 320 23.71 -3.15 -15.07
N GLU A 321 22.58 -2.79 -14.47
CA GLU A 321 21.98 -3.49 -13.33
C GLU A 321 20.83 -4.39 -13.77
N ASP A 322 19.95 -3.92 -14.66
CA ASP A 322 18.68 -4.60 -14.95
C ASP A 322 18.79 -5.75 -15.98
N VAL A 323 19.79 -5.74 -16.86
CA VAL A 323 19.95 -6.81 -17.87
C VAL A 323 20.31 -8.12 -17.21
N GLY A 324 19.51 -9.16 -17.46
CA GLY A 324 19.65 -10.49 -16.85
C GLY A 324 18.76 -10.70 -15.62
N HIS A 325 18.03 -9.67 -15.21
CA HIS A 325 17.08 -9.68 -14.08
C HIS A 325 15.65 -9.38 -14.55
N LEU A 326 14.79 -8.87 -13.66
CA LEU A 326 13.43 -8.43 -13.96
C LEU A 326 12.55 -9.54 -14.57
N ARG A 327 12.71 -10.78 -14.10
CA ARG A 327 11.85 -11.90 -14.52
C ARG A 327 10.56 -11.89 -13.72
N VAL A 328 9.52 -11.34 -14.35
CA VAL A 328 8.21 -11.11 -13.73
C VAL A 328 7.11 -11.85 -14.48
N THR A 329 6.18 -12.45 -13.74
CA THR A 329 4.96 -13.06 -14.29
C THR A 329 3.74 -12.27 -13.86
N TYR A 330 2.86 -11.92 -14.80
CA TYR A 330 1.55 -11.34 -14.53
C TYR A 330 0.47 -12.31 -15.02
N HIS A 331 -0.38 -12.82 -14.14
CA HIS A 331 -1.49 -13.65 -14.58
C HIS A 331 -2.80 -13.51 -13.81
N HIS A 332 -3.91 -13.64 -14.53
CA HIS A 332 -5.25 -13.57 -13.94
C HIS A 332 -5.53 -12.26 -13.18
N ASN A 333 -4.79 -11.20 -13.45
CA ASN A 333 -5.06 -9.88 -12.89
C ASN A 333 -6.16 -9.18 -13.69
N TRP A 334 -6.89 -8.31 -13.01
CA TRP A 334 -7.84 -7.39 -13.61
C TRP A 334 -7.30 -5.96 -13.54
N PHE A 335 -7.05 -5.37 -14.71
CA PHE A 335 -6.71 -3.96 -14.86
C PHE A 335 -7.97 -3.22 -15.37
N ASP A 336 -8.61 -2.42 -14.51
CA ASP A 336 -9.85 -1.68 -14.84
C ASP A 336 -9.65 -0.18 -14.69
N ARG A 337 -9.92 0.60 -15.74
CA ARG A 337 -9.82 2.08 -15.71
C ARG A 337 -8.42 2.54 -15.26
N THR A 338 -7.39 1.83 -15.72
CA THR A 338 -6.00 2.29 -15.65
C THR A 338 -5.65 3.11 -16.89
N PHE A 339 -4.59 3.92 -16.85
CA PHE A 339 -4.19 4.75 -18.00
C PHE A 339 -2.98 4.18 -18.74
N GLU A 340 -1.93 3.82 -18.01
CA GLU A 340 -0.72 3.25 -18.59
C GLU A 340 -0.03 2.23 -17.67
N ARG A 341 0.98 1.54 -18.24
CA ARG A 341 1.96 0.68 -17.55
C ARG A 341 1.36 -0.55 -16.88
N SER A 342 0.60 -1.38 -17.59
CA SER A 342 -0.03 -2.60 -17.04
C SER A 342 0.52 -3.94 -17.63
N PRO A 343 1.83 -4.23 -17.62
CA PRO A 343 2.97 -3.44 -17.13
C PRO A 343 3.68 -2.65 -18.26
N ARG A 344 4.54 -1.69 -17.88
CA ARG A 344 5.63 -1.17 -18.75
C ARG A 344 6.94 -1.82 -18.35
N VAL A 345 7.61 -2.46 -19.30
CA VAL A 345 8.81 -3.28 -19.06
C VAL A 345 10.02 -2.73 -19.81
N ARG A 346 11.15 -2.65 -19.12
CA ARG A 346 12.50 -2.43 -19.64
C ARG A 346 13.41 -3.60 -19.28
N PHE A 347 14.31 -3.96 -20.20
CA PHE A 347 15.39 -4.96 -20.08
C PHE A 347 15.01 -6.41 -19.72
N GLY A 348 13.98 -6.65 -18.90
CA GLY A 348 13.62 -7.97 -18.40
C GLY A 348 13.34 -8.97 -19.51
N GLU A 349 13.88 -10.18 -19.36
CA GLU A 349 13.66 -11.28 -20.30
C GLU A 349 13.66 -12.64 -19.58
N THR A 350 12.60 -13.46 -19.70
CA THR A 350 11.30 -13.18 -20.33
C THR A 350 10.28 -12.72 -19.30
N VAL A 351 9.64 -11.57 -19.52
CA VAL A 351 8.44 -11.18 -18.76
C VAL A 351 7.22 -11.85 -19.38
N HIS A 352 6.42 -12.53 -18.56
CA HIS A 352 5.30 -13.34 -19.03
C HIS A 352 3.98 -12.76 -18.55
N VAL A 353 3.13 -12.35 -19.49
CA VAL A 353 1.85 -11.69 -19.23
C VAL A 353 0.74 -12.54 -19.84
N PHE A 354 0.01 -13.30 -19.03
CA PHE A 354 -1.00 -14.22 -19.54
C PHE A 354 -2.31 -14.28 -18.76
N ASN A 355 -3.42 -14.59 -19.44
CA ASN A 355 -4.76 -14.69 -18.84
C ASN A 355 -5.19 -13.45 -18.01
N ASN A 356 -4.66 -12.26 -18.28
CA ASN A 356 -5.11 -11.04 -17.61
C ASN A 356 -6.31 -10.45 -18.35
N TYR A 357 -7.14 -9.70 -17.62
CA TYR A 357 -8.26 -8.96 -18.17
C TYR A 357 -7.99 -7.46 -18.05
N TYR A 358 -7.96 -6.79 -19.20
CA TYR A 358 -7.79 -5.36 -19.34
C TYR A 358 -9.09 -4.74 -19.81
N THR A 359 -9.61 -3.75 -19.08
CA THR A 359 -10.82 -3.05 -19.46
C THR A 359 -10.74 -1.56 -19.19
N ASN A 360 -11.28 -0.77 -20.12
CA ASN A 360 -11.38 0.70 -19.99
C ASN A 360 -10.02 1.41 -19.83
N VAL A 361 -9.00 0.93 -20.55
CA VAL A 361 -7.67 1.57 -20.62
C VAL A 361 -7.66 2.52 -21.82
N ASN A 362 -8.59 3.47 -21.83
CA ASN A 362 -8.89 4.32 -22.99
C ASN A 362 -9.24 5.76 -22.62
N ASN A 363 -8.71 6.23 -21.49
CA ASN A 363 -9.03 7.56 -20.97
C ASN A 363 -8.55 8.70 -21.88
N ASN A 364 -7.46 8.50 -22.63
CA ASN A 364 -6.96 9.44 -23.64
C ASN A 364 -6.28 8.70 -24.81
N THR A 365 -5.87 9.45 -25.83
CA THR A 365 -5.23 8.92 -27.05
C THR A 365 -3.87 8.24 -26.83
N SER A 366 -3.24 8.48 -25.69
CA SER A 366 -1.94 7.92 -25.32
C SER A 366 -2.05 6.74 -24.36
N SER A 367 -3.26 6.37 -23.92
CA SER A 367 -3.47 5.26 -22.98
C SER A 367 -3.05 3.93 -23.61
N TYR A 368 -2.43 3.06 -22.81
CA TYR A 368 -2.04 1.72 -23.26
C TYR A 368 -2.03 0.72 -22.11
N ALA A 369 -2.22 -0.56 -22.42
CA ALA A 369 -2.10 -1.62 -21.43
C ALA A 369 -0.64 -2.03 -21.21
N ILE A 370 -0.01 -2.71 -22.18
CA ILE A 370 1.32 -3.30 -22.01
C ILE A 370 2.36 -2.51 -22.82
N ALA A 371 3.57 -2.33 -22.31
CA ALA A 371 4.68 -1.83 -23.13
C ALA A 371 5.95 -2.66 -22.90
N SER A 372 6.58 -3.07 -23.99
CA SER A 372 7.92 -3.67 -24.02
C SER A 372 8.89 -2.66 -24.61
N THR A 373 9.89 -2.24 -23.84
CA THR A 373 10.85 -1.20 -24.22
C THR A 373 12.28 -1.62 -23.85
N MET A 374 13.29 -0.93 -24.37
CA MET A 374 14.70 -1.15 -24.04
C MET A 374 15.14 -2.61 -24.17
N ASN A 375 14.78 -3.25 -25.30
CA ASN A 375 15.08 -4.65 -25.60
C ASN A 375 14.50 -5.70 -24.61
N ALA A 376 13.57 -5.33 -23.74
CA ALA A 376 12.82 -6.28 -22.92
C ALA A 376 12.17 -7.36 -23.80
N GLY A 377 12.07 -8.59 -23.30
CA GLY A 377 11.39 -9.69 -23.98
C GLY A 377 10.08 -10.03 -23.26
N VAL A 378 8.94 -9.66 -23.85
CA VAL A 378 7.61 -9.86 -23.25
C VAL A 378 6.77 -10.86 -24.04
N LEU A 379 6.32 -11.95 -23.39
CA LEU A 379 5.32 -12.85 -23.95
C LEU A 379 3.91 -12.42 -23.46
N VAL A 380 3.05 -12.03 -24.40
CA VAL A 380 1.66 -11.62 -24.14
C VAL A 380 0.72 -12.71 -24.68
N GLU A 381 0.19 -13.55 -23.79
CA GLU A 381 -0.56 -14.75 -24.17
C GLU A 381 -1.95 -14.84 -23.54
N ALA A 382 -2.99 -15.13 -24.32
CA ALA A 382 -4.33 -15.43 -23.80
C ALA A 382 -4.94 -14.33 -22.89
N ASN A 383 -4.56 -13.07 -23.10
CA ASN A 383 -5.16 -11.94 -22.40
C ASN A 383 -6.43 -11.45 -23.11
N VAL A 384 -7.34 -10.84 -22.35
CA VAL A 384 -8.55 -10.21 -22.88
C VAL A 384 -8.44 -8.70 -22.72
N PHE A 385 -8.60 -7.97 -23.82
CA PHE A 385 -8.61 -6.51 -23.86
C PHE A 385 -9.98 -6.02 -24.32
N GLU A 386 -10.64 -5.19 -23.51
CA GLU A 386 -11.93 -4.58 -23.83
C GLU A 386 -11.87 -3.05 -23.64
N ASN A 387 -12.16 -2.28 -24.68
CA ASN A 387 -12.08 -0.81 -24.61
C ASN A 387 -10.68 -0.31 -24.18
N VAL A 388 -9.64 -0.80 -24.84
CA VAL A 388 -8.24 -0.44 -24.57
C VAL A 388 -7.70 0.37 -25.74
N GLN A 389 -7.23 1.60 -25.51
CA GLN A 389 -6.76 2.48 -26.58
C GLN A 389 -5.61 1.86 -27.40
N GLN A 390 -4.61 1.30 -26.72
CA GLN A 390 -3.55 0.51 -27.33
C GLN A 390 -3.27 -0.72 -26.45
N ALA A 391 -3.41 -1.94 -26.99
CA ALA A 391 -3.18 -3.15 -26.19
C ALA A 391 -1.69 -3.31 -25.84
N CYS A 392 -0.79 -3.13 -26.82
CA CYS A 392 0.65 -3.20 -26.57
C CYS A 392 1.49 -2.23 -27.40
N TRP A 393 2.51 -1.63 -26.78
CA TRP A 393 3.63 -0.97 -27.46
C TRP A 393 4.87 -1.87 -27.47
N SER A 394 5.59 -1.93 -28.59
CA SER A 394 6.91 -2.56 -28.64
C SER A 394 7.81 -2.05 -29.76
N ALA A 395 7.42 -2.27 -31.02
CA ALA A 395 8.27 -2.06 -32.18
C ALA A 395 8.62 -0.58 -32.38
N SER A 396 7.68 0.29 -31.99
CA SER A 396 7.81 1.74 -32.10
C SER A 396 8.57 2.36 -30.92
N GLY A 397 8.90 1.59 -29.88
CA GLY A 397 9.28 2.14 -28.58
C GLY A 397 8.10 2.83 -27.88
N TYR A 398 8.39 3.58 -26.82
CA TYR A 398 7.39 4.43 -26.16
C TYR A 398 8.05 5.60 -25.43
N ALA A 399 7.56 6.82 -25.68
CA ALA A 399 8.22 8.05 -25.28
C ALA A 399 9.70 8.05 -25.72
N ASP A 400 10.63 8.34 -24.81
CA ASP A 400 12.06 8.34 -25.11
C ASP A 400 12.68 6.92 -25.10
N SER A 401 11.94 5.90 -24.68
CA SER A 401 12.45 4.54 -24.55
C SER A 401 12.47 3.83 -25.91
N ALA A 402 13.64 3.28 -26.25
CA ALA A 402 13.84 2.49 -27.46
C ALA A 402 12.93 1.25 -27.50
N PRO A 403 12.72 0.64 -28.69
CA PRO A 403 11.89 -0.54 -28.85
C PRO A 403 12.28 -1.73 -27.96
N GLY A 404 11.28 -2.49 -27.54
CA GLY A 404 11.44 -3.81 -26.93
C GLY A 404 11.02 -4.93 -27.90
N ARG A 405 11.10 -6.17 -27.43
CA ARG A 405 10.61 -7.37 -28.12
C ARG A 405 9.32 -7.86 -27.46
N LEU A 406 8.36 -8.22 -28.27
CA LEU A 406 7.05 -8.69 -27.81
C LEU A 406 6.51 -9.74 -28.76
N VAL A 407 6.14 -10.89 -28.21
CA VAL A 407 5.37 -11.93 -28.91
C VAL A 407 3.96 -11.96 -28.33
N ALA A 408 2.97 -11.76 -29.20
CA ALA A 408 1.56 -11.82 -28.84
C ALA A 408 0.91 -13.08 -29.42
N ARG A 409 0.18 -13.85 -28.61
CA ARG A 409 -0.56 -15.03 -29.10
C ARG A 409 -1.87 -15.26 -28.34
N ASN A 410 -2.89 -15.74 -29.04
CA ASN A 410 -4.19 -16.11 -28.47
C ASN A 410 -4.89 -15.00 -27.65
N ASN A 411 -4.60 -13.72 -27.90
CA ASN A 411 -5.26 -12.61 -27.18
C ASN A 411 -6.60 -12.26 -27.83
N SER A 412 -7.57 -11.83 -27.02
CA SER A 412 -8.86 -11.31 -27.50
C SER A 412 -8.88 -9.80 -27.38
N LEU A 413 -9.17 -9.11 -28.48
CA LEU A 413 -9.25 -7.64 -28.54
C LEU A 413 -10.65 -7.24 -28.98
N THR A 414 -11.40 -6.58 -28.09
CA THR A 414 -12.73 -6.02 -28.37
C THR A 414 -12.66 -4.51 -28.20
N ASN A 415 -13.05 -3.74 -29.21
CA ASN A 415 -12.98 -2.27 -29.21
C ASN A 415 -11.61 -1.76 -28.73
N SER A 416 -10.54 -2.41 -29.15
CA SER A 416 -9.20 -2.16 -28.62
C SER A 416 -8.18 -1.99 -29.73
N GLY A 417 -7.20 -1.11 -29.51
CA GLY A 417 -6.04 -0.95 -30.39
C GLY A 417 -5.15 -2.19 -30.39
N PRO A 418 -4.26 -2.32 -31.38
CA PRO A 418 -3.49 -3.54 -31.60
C PRO A 418 -2.46 -3.79 -30.50
N CYS A 419 -1.85 -4.97 -30.57
CA CYS A 419 -0.62 -5.28 -29.88
C CYS A 419 0.52 -5.19 -30.90
N GLU A 420 1.42 -4.21 -30.75
CA GLU A 420 2.66 -4.22 -31.53
C GLU A 420 3.49 -5.45 -31.16
N VAL A 421 3.95 -6.18 -32.16
CA VAL A 421 4.84 -7.33 -32.00
C VAL A 421 6.21 -7.01 -32.58
N ASN A 422 7.26 -7.52 -31.95
CA ASN A 422 8.63 -7.30 -32.41
C ASN A 422 9.56 -8.42 -31.94
N GLY A 423 10.43 -8.89 -32.84
CA GLY A 423 11.48 -9.85 -32.53
C GLY A 423 10.98 -11.19 -31.98
N THR A 424 11.78 -11.80 -31.10
CA THR A 424 11.50 -13.06 -30.43
C THR A 424 11.72 -12.90 -28.92
N VAL A 425 11.17 -13.80 -28.12
CA VAL A 425 11.33 -13.83 -26.66
C VAL A 425 11.82 -15.21 -26.24
N ALA A 426 12.65 -15.29 -25.20
CA ALA A 426 13.07 -16.57 -24.66
C ALA A 426 11.87 -17.42 -24.16
N ALA A 427 12.07 -18.74 -24.08
CA ALA A 427 11.02 -19.67 -23.67
C ALA A 427 10.71 -19.56 -22.17
N ILE A 428 9.45 -19.80 -21.81
CA ILE A 428 9.01 -19.86 -20.41
C ILE A 428 9.53 -21.15 -19.76
N PRO A 429 10.32 -21.08 -18.67
CA PRO A 429 10.98 -22.27 -18.12
C PRO A 429 10.13 -23.06 -17.12
N TYR A 430 8.99 -22.53 -16.67
CA TYR A 430 8.11 -23.17 -15.69
C TYR A 430 6.86 -23.76 -16.33
N GLY A 431 6.28 -24.75 -15.66
CA GLY A 431 4.99 -25.31 -16.05
C GLY A 431 3.86 -24.30 -15.84
N TYR A 432 3.04 -24.11 -16.87
CA TYR A 432 1.80 -23.32 -16.80
C TYR A 432 0.80 -23.83 -17.85
N THR A 433 -0.43 -23.35 -17.78
CA THR A 433 -1.44 -23.57 -18.81
C THR A 433 -2.06 -22.24 -19.18
N ALA A 434 -1.87 -21.82 -20.43
CA ALA A 434 -2.62 -20.70 -20.97
C ALA A 434 -4.11 -21.06 -21.00
N GLY A 435 -4.95 -20.16 -20.47
CA GLY A 435 -6.38 -20.40 -20.35
C GLY A 435 -7.08 -20.32 -21.70
N ASN A 436 -8.30 -20.83 -21.76
CA ASN A 436 -9.18 -20.49 -22.87
C ASN A 436 -9.52 -18.99 -22.77
N VAL A 437 -9.12 -18.20 -23.75
CA VAL A 437 -9.33 -16.74 -23.77
C VAL A 437 -10.80 -16.35 -23.58
N ALA A 438 -11.75 -17.20 -24.01
CA ALA A 438 -13.18 -16.97 -23.84
C ALA A 438 -13.64 -17.03 -22.37
N THR A 439 -12.90 -17.71 -21.48
CA THR A 439 -13.23 -17.86 -20.05
C THR A 439 -12.38 -16.97 -19.15
N VAL A 440 -11.37 -16.27 -19.69
CA VAL A 440 -10.46 -15.43 -18.90
C VAL A 440 -11.22 -14.32 -18.18
N LYS A 441 -12.08 -13.57 -18.89
CA LYS A 441 -12.89 -12.51 -18.29
C LYS A 441 -13.76 -13.00 -17.14
N SER A 442 -14.52 -14.08 -17.32
CA SER A 442 -15.38 -14.61 -16.27
C SER A 442 -14.59 -15.15 -15.08
N SER A 443 -13.47 -15.83 -15.33
CA SER A 443 -12.60 -16.35 -14.27
C SER A 443 -11.98 -15.22 -13.45
N VAL A 444 -11.39 -14.23 -14.12
CA VAL A 444 -10.73 -13.08 -13.49
C VAL A 444 -11.72 -12.23 -12.70
N THR A 445 -12.88 -11.88 -13.28
CA THR A 445 -13.88 -11.08 -12.57
C THR A 445 -14.51 -11.81 -11.37
N ALA A 446 -14.53 -13.15 -11.38
CA ALA A 446 -15.02 -13.94 -10.25
C ALA A 446 -13.99 -14.11 -9.12
N GLY A 447 -12.72 -14.31 -9.49
CA GLY A 447 -11.64 -14.73 -8.58
C GLY A 447 -10.63 -13.66 -8.21
N ALA A 448 -10.44 -12.59 -9.00
CA ALA A 448 -9.42 -11.60 -8.68
C ALA A 448 -9.84 -10.65 -7.55
N GLY A 449 -8.86 -10.22 -6.75
CA GLY A 449 -8.98 -9.16 -5.76
C GLY A 449 -9.13 -9.65 -4.32
N ALA A 450 -9.18 -8.69 -3.40
CA ALA A 450 -9.31 -8.99 -1.98
C ALA A 450 -10.68 -9.61 -1.69
N GLY A 451 -10.70 -10.58 -0.76
CA GLY A 451 -11.89 -11.35 -0.38
C GLY A 451 -12.14 -12.59 -1.23
N LYS A 452 -11.19 -13.01 -2.06
CA LYS A 452 -11.36 -14.08 -3.06
C LYS A 452 -10.37 -15.25 -2.94
N LEU A 453 -9.63 -15.31 -1.83
CA LEU A 453 -8.72 -16.44 -1.52
C LEU A 453 -9.41 -17.80 -1.46
#